data_AF-A0A6G6K4C9-F1
#
_entry.id   AF-A0A6G6K4C9-F1
#
_cell.length_a   1.000
_cell.length_b   1.000
_cell.length_c   1.000
_cell.angle_alpha   90.00
_cell.angle_beta   90.00
_cell.angle_gamma   90.00
#
_symmetry.space_group_name_H-M   'P 1'
#
loop_
_entity.id
_entity.type
_entity.pdbx_description
1 polymer ?
#
loop_
_entity_poly.entity_id
_entity_poly.type
_entity_poly.pdbx_seq_one_letter_code
_entity_poly.pdbx_strand_id
1 'polypeptide(L)'
;MPSESLAAAAPPSRGRAGKPLHLMSDENFDEAFPENIQNLSPCHWTSVDAARQAAQWLVTEPGTRVLDVGCGPGKFCAIGAATTPGHFTGVEQRGHLCRTGRSMFRKYDIPRAEIIQANITDVNFRDFDAFYIFNPFEENVIESLRIDEAVTLDDTLYLAYTKWVHTELSLLPEGTRVVTYWGDCEEIPSCYRCEETAFKGQLRLWVKGPIGPLQPTQAQSHTLTGAREMPLPHPHDHRWIGE
;
A
#
# COMPACT_ATOMS: atom_id res chain seq x y z
N MET A 1 -63.67 4.22 -15.63
CA MET A 1 -62.61 4.10 -14.59
C MET A 1 -61.28 3.94 -15.33
N PRO A 2 -60.32 4.85 -15.14
CA PRO A 2 -59.19 5.03 -16.05
C PRO A 2 -58.02 4.08 -15.78
N SER A 3 -57.30 3.78 -16.85
CA SER A 3 -56.04 3.02 -16.90
C SER A 3 -54.89 3.78 -16.23
N GLU A 4 -54.26 3.18 -15.22
CA GLU A 4 -53.02 3.69 -14.63
C GLU A 4 -51.83 3.34 -15.52
N SER A 5 -51.26 4.38 -16.13
CA SER A 5 -49.95 4.36 -16.79
C SER A 5 -48.86 4.35 -15.71
N LEU A 6 -48.09 3.26 -15.61
CA LEU A 6 -46.85 3.23 -14.83
C LEU A 6 -45.83 4.17 -15.49
N ALA A 7 -45.64 5.36 -14.90
CA ALA A 7 -44.55 6.25 -15.27
C ALA A 7 -43.22 5.60 -14.86
N ALA A 8 -42.32 5.43 -15.82
CA ALA A 8 -40.95 5.00 -15.56
C ALA A 8 -40.26 6.03 -14.66
N ALA A 9 -39.68 5.55 -13.55
CA ALA A 9 -38.88 6.37 -12.66
C ALA A 9 -37.69 6.99 -13.42
N ALA A 10 -37.51 8.29 -13.28
CA ALA A 10 -36.36 8.99 -13.84
C ALA A 10 -35.05 8.42 -13.25
N PRO A 11 -33.98 8.26 -14.05
CA PRO A 11 -32.70 7.81 -13.54
C PRO A 11 -32.17 8.79 -12.49
N PRO A 12 -31.46 8.31 -11.45
CA PRO A 12 -30.89 9.18 -10.44
C PRO A 12 -29.98 10.22 -11.09
N SER A 13 -30.15 11.48 -10.67
CA SER A 13 -29.34 12.60 -11.11
C SER A 13 -27.87 12.29 -10.86
N ARG A 14 -27.06 12.30 -11.93
CA ARG A 14 -25.59 12.25 -11.80
C ARG A 14 -25.17 13.48 -11.00
N GLY A 15 -24.80 13.26 -9.74
CA GLY A 15 -24.19 14.28 -8.89
C GLY A 15 -22.99 14.89 -9.60
N ARG A 16 -22.80 16.20 -9.40
CA ARG A 16 -21.69 17.01 -9.90
C ARG A 16 -20.39 16.20 -9.85
N ALA A 17 -19.76 15.94 -11.01
CA ALA A 17 -18.50 15.21 -11.08
C ALA A 17 -17.46 15.92 -10.21
N GLY A 18 -17.20 15.37 -9.02
CA GLY A 18 -16.08 15.81 -8.19
C GLY A 18 -14.77 15.65 -8.95
N LYS A 19 -13.73 16.35 -8.51
CA LYS A 19 -12.38 16.18 -9.05
C LYS A 19 -12.04 14.67 -9.03
N PRO A 20 -11.38 14.11 -10.06
CA PRO A 20 -10.92 12.73 -10.01
C PRO A 20 -10.01 12.51 -8.81
N LEU A 21 -10.18 11.41 -8.06
CA LEU A 21 -9.43 11.10 -6.84
C LEU A 21 -7.90 11.25 -7.01
N HIS A 22 -7.37 10.82 -8.15
CA HIS A 22 -5.95 10.88 -8.43
C HIS A 22 -5.40 12.29 -8.74
N LEU A 23 -6.27 13.30 -8.86
CA LEU A 23 -5.91 14.71 -9.02
C LEU A 23 -6.12 15.51 -7.72
N MET A 24 -6.52 14.85 -6.64
CA MET A 24 -6.68 15.46 -5.33
C MET A 24 -5.30 15.64 -4.66
N SER A 25 -5.16 16.67 -3.83
CA SER A 25 -4.08 16.70 -2.84
C SER A 25 -4.32 15.62 -1.78
N ASP A 26 -3.32 15.33 -0.96
CA ASP A 26 -3.48 14.38 0.14
C ASP A 26 -4.65 14.75 1.05
N GLU A 27 -4.80 16.01 1.44
CA GLU A 27 -5.88 16.47 2.32
C GLU A 27 -7.26 16.22 1.69
N ASN A 28 -7.40 16.55 0.40
CA ASN A 28 -8.65 16.37 -0.33
C ASN A 28 -8.99 14.89 -0.53
N PHE A 29 -7.99 14.03 -0.73
CA PHE A 29 -8.21 12.59 -0.81
C PHE A 29 -8.65 12.06 0.56
N ASP A 30 -7.99 12.50 1.62
CA ASP A 30 -8.22 12.00 2.96
C ASP A 30 -9.62 12.39 3.49
N GLU A 31 -10.23 13.48 3.02
CA GLU A 31 -11.65 13.79 3.26
C GLU A 31 -12.63 12.64 2.88
N ALA A 32 -12.19 11.68 2.07
CA ALA A 32 -12.95 10.46 1.78
C ALA A 32 -13.08 9.50 2.98
N PHE A 33 -12.21 9.63 3.98
CA PHE A 33 -12.16 8.79 5.18
C PHE A 33 -12.88 9.44 6.37
N PRO A 34 -13.26 8.66 7.40
CA PRO A 34 -13.65 9.22 8.69
C PRO A 34 -12.50 10.01 9.35
N GLU A 35 -12.82 11.06 10.10
CA GLU A 35 -11.84 11.99 10.72
C GLU A 35 -10.72 11.27 11.50
N ASN A 36 -11.05 10.23 12.25
CA ASN A 36 -10.06 9.46 13.00
C ASN A 36 -9.03 8.74 12.11
N ILE A 37 -9.39 8.40 10.87
CA ILE A 37 -8.49 7.80 9.87
C ILE A 37 -7.71 8.88 9.09
N GLN A 38 -8.34 10.03 8.86
CA GLN A 38 -7.67 11.20 8.27
C GLN A 38 -6.48 11.65 9.11
N ASN A 39 -6.67 11.73 10.42
CA ASN A 39 -5.65 12.18 11.37
C ASN A 39 -4.40 11.29 11.39
N LEU A 40 -4.51 10.03 10.94
CA LEU A 40 -3.38 9.10 10.83
C LEU A 40 -2.59 9.27 9.52
N SER A 41 -3.16 9.93 8.52
CA SER A 41 -2.61 10.00 7.17
C SER A 41 -1.18 10.53 7.06
N PRO A 42 -0.80 11.62 7.76
CA PRO A 42 0.55 12.17 7.65
C PRO A 42 1.67 11.20 8.06
N CYS A 43 1.36 10.21 8.91
CA CYS A 43 2.34 9.27 9.44
C CYS A 43 2.17 7.84 8.90
N HIS A 44 0.97 7.47 8.46
CA HIS A 44 0.62 6.06 8.22
C HIS A 44 0.25 5.72 6.79
N TRP A 45 -0.12 6.70 5.95
CA TRP A 45 -0.61 6.39 4.60
C TRP A 45 0.33 6.95 3.53
N THR A 46 0.50 6.20 2.44
CA THR A 46 1.23 6.63 1.26
C THR A 46 0.66 7.94 0.71
N SER A 47 1.51 8.93 0.42
CA SER A 47 1.07 10.17 -0.22
C SER A 47 0.52 9.90 -1.63
N VAL A 48 -0.35 10.80 -2.13
CA VAL A 48 -0.97 10.62 -3.44
C VAL A 48 0.08 10.49 -4.56
N ASP A 49 1.12 11.30 -4.49
CA ASP A 49 2.19 11.30 -5.50
C ASP A 49 3.05 10.04 -5.44
N ALA A 50 3.40 9.56 -4.25
CA ALA A 50 4.14 8.31 -4.09
C ALA A 50 3.32 7.11 -4.57
N ALA A 51 2.02 7.08 -4.25
CA ALA A 51 1.11 6.03 -4.70
C ALA A 51 1.00 6.00 -6.23
N ARG A 52 0.88 7.18 -6.86
CA ARG A 52 0.82 7.29 -8.32
C ARG A 52 2.11 6.78 -8.98
N GLN A 53 3.26 7.21 -8.47
CA GLN A 53 4.57 6.78 -9.00
C GLN A 53 4.76 5.28 -8.86
N ALA A 54 4.46 4.73 -7.67
CA ALA A 54 4.56 3.30 -7.40
C ALA A 54 3.65 2.49 -8.34
N ALA A 55 2.40 2.90 -8.53
CA ALA A 55 1.47 2.21 -9.41
C ALA A 55 1.95 2.22 -10.88
N GLN A 56 2.50 3.34 -11.36
CA GLN A 56 3.07 3.44 -12.71
C GLN A 56 4.28 2.51 -12.89
N TRP A 57 5.10 2.36 -11.85
CA TRP A 57 6.21 1.43 -11.88
C TRP A 57 5.76 -0.03 -11.82
N LEU A 58 4.67 -0.35 -11.13
CA LEU A 58 4.21 -1.73 -10.96
C LEU A 58 3.42 -2.25 -12.17
N VAL A 59 2.58 -1.40 -12.76
CA VAL A 59 1.68 -1.78 -13.86
C VAL A 59 2.36 -1.57 -15.21
N THR A 60 2.98 -2.63 -15.72
CA THR A 60 3.65 -2.61 -17.04
C THR A 60 2.70 -2.91 -18.20
N GLU A 61 1.54 -3.50 -17.93
CA GLU A 61 0.53 -3.82 -18.94
C GLU A 61 -0.91 -3.78 -18.37
N PRO A 62 -1.93 -3.58 -19.22
CA PRO A 62 -3.32 -3.66 -18.77
C PRO A 62 -3.64 -5.01 -18.12
N GLY A 63 -4.29 -4.99 -16.95
CA GLY A 63 -4.66 -6.20 -16.25
C GLY A 63 -3.66 -6.70 -15.20
N THR A 64 -2.47 -6.10 -15.06
CA THR A 64 -1.51 -6.46 -13.99
C THR A 64 -2.20 -6.51 -12.62
N ARG A 65 -2.08 -7.63 -11.92
CA ARG A 65 -2.64 -7.84 -10.58
C ARG A 65 -1.62 -7.43 -9.53
N VAL A 66 -1.91 -6.36 -8.79
CA VAL A 66 -1.04 -5.77 -7.78
C VAL A 66 -1.55 -6.10 -6.39
N LEU A 67 -0.70 -6.67 -5.54
CA LEU A 67 -0.97 -6.83 -4.11
C LEU A 67 -0.37 -5.67 -3.32
N ASP A 68 -1.18 -5.06 -2.46
CA ASP A 68 -0.79 -4.03 -1.49
C ASP A 68 -0.74 -4.67 -0.09
N VAL A 69 0.48 -4.89 0.41
CA VAL A 69 0.76 -5.61 1.66
C VAL A 69 0.59 -4.65 2.84
N GLY A 70 -0.44 -4.88 3.67
CA GLY A 70 -0.75 -3.98 4.79
C GLY A 70 -1.40 -2.69 4.29
N CYS A 71 -2.46 -2.80 3.48
CA CYS A 71 -2.99 -1.68 2.71
C CYS A 71 -3.66 -0.57 3.53
N GLY A 72 -3.88 -0.79 4.84
CA GLY A 72 -4.63 0.11 5.69
C GLY A 72 -6.03 0.39 5.10
N PRO A 73 -6.46 1.66 4.98
CA PRO A 73 -7.73 2.02 4.36
C PRO A 73 -7.72 1.97 2.82
N GLY A 74 -6.63 1.56 2.18
CA GLY A 74 -6.56 1.30 0.74
C GLY A 74 -6.27 2.51 -0.14
N LYS A 75 -5.53 3.52 0.36
CA LYS A 75 -5.17 4.73 -0.40
C LYS A 75 -4.37 4.40 -1.66
N PHE A 76 -3.34 3.57 -1.56
CA PHE A 76 -2.56 3.11 -2.71
C PHE A 76 -3.43 2.36 -3.72
N CYS A 77 -4.22 1.39 -3.28
CA CYS A 77 -5.14 0.64 -4.15
C CYS A 77 -6.09 1.56 -4.94
N ALA A 78 -6.72 2.55 -4.28
CA ALA A 78 -7.63 3.48 -4.95
C ALA A 78 -6.91 4.33 -6.01
N ILE A 79 -5.75 4.89 -5.66
CA ILE A 79 -4.99 5.75 -6.56
C ILE A 79 -4.46 4.95 -7.74
N GLY A 80 -3.83 3.80 -7.47
CA GLY A 80 -3.29 2.92 -8.50
C GLY A 80 -4.36 2.49 -9.51
N ALA A 81 -5.53 2.06 -9.02
CA ALA A 81 -6.65 1.71 -9.87
C ALA A 81 -7.19 2.91 -10.68
N ALA A 82 -7.15 4.12 -10.12
CA ALA A 82 -7.60 5.33 -10.79
C ALA A 82 -6.60 5.86 -11.84
N THR A 83 -5.31 5.55 -11.72
CA THR A 83 -4.24 6.09 -12.59
C THR A 83 -3.65 5.10 -13.57
N THR A 84 -3.98 3.81 -13.45
CA THR A 84 -3.42 2.74 -14.28
C THR A 84 -4.50 1.75 -14.72
N PRO A 85 -4.24 0.93 -15.75
CA PRO A 85 -5.12 -0.16 -16.15
C PRO A 85 -4.93 -1.44 -15.31
N GLY A 86 -4.26 -1.38 -14.16
CA GLY A 86 -4.05 -2.52 -13.26
C GLY A 86 -5.23 -2.81 -12.35
N HIS A 87 -5.20 -3.99 -11.72
CA HIS A 87 -6.13 -4.43 -10.68
C HIS A 87 -5.39 -4.48 -9.35
N PHE A 88 -5.95 -3.84 -8.32
CA PHE A 88 -5.29 -3.64 -7.03
C PHE A 88 -6.07 -4.36 -5.93
N THR A 89 -5.38 -5.22 -5.21
CA THR A 89 -5.92 -5.92 -4.04
C THR A 89 -5.10 -5.53 -2.83
N GLY A 90 -5.75 -4.94 -1.83
CA GLY A 90 -5.14 -4.69 -0.54
C GLY A 90 -5.44 -5.82 0.44
N VAL A 91 -4.46 -6.19 1.27
CA VAL A 91 -4.69 -7.06 2.43
C VAL A 91 -4.47 -6.28 3.71
N GLU A 92 -5.45 -6.35 4.61
CA GLU A 92 -5.46 -5.66 5.89
C GLU A 92 -6.14 -6.53 6.96
N GLN A 93 -5.58 -6.57 8.16
CA GLN A 93 -6.09 -7.39 9.27
C GLN A 93 -7.24 -6.69 10.01
N ARG A 94 -7.17 -5.37 10.12
CA ARG A 94 -8.12 -4.53 10.85
C ARG A 94 -9.40 -4.38 10.05
N GLY A 95 -10.42 -5.12 10.46
CA GLY A 95 -11.72 -5.08 9.80
C GLY A 95 -12.35 -3.68 9.72
N HIS A 96 -12.04 -2.76 10.63
CA HIS A 96 -12.54 -1.38 10.56
C HIS A 96 -11.90 -0.58 9.40
N LEU A 97 -10.60 -0.74 9.14
CA LEU A 97 -9.92 -0.16 7.98
C LEU A 97 -10.43 -0.77 6.67
N CYS A 98 -10.61 -2.10 6.63
CA CYS A 98 -11.19 -2.78 5.46
C CYS A 98 -12.59 -2.24 5.13
N ARG A 99 -13.44 -2.04 6.15
CA ARG A 99 -14.79 -1.45 5.95
C ARG A 99 -14.71 -0.03 5.40
N THR A 100 -13.80 0.79 5.94
CA THR A 100 -13.55 2.16 5.47
C THR A 100 -13.14 2.17 3.99
N GLY A 101 -12.10 1.41 3.61
CA GLY A 101 -11.63 1.36 2.23
C GLY A 101 -12.67 0.83 1.24
N ARG A 102 -13.36 -0.26 1.58
CA ARG A 102 -14.47 -0.79 0.76
C ARG A 102 -15.60 0.22 0.58
N SER A 103 -15.91 1.02 1.61
CA SER A 103 -16.91 2.09 1.50
C SER A 103 -16.44 3.20 0.56
N MET A 104 -15.17 3.57 0.65
CA MET A 104 -14.54 4.57 -0.24
C MET A 104 -14.56 4.08 -1.69
N PHE A 105 -14.15 2.85 -1.97
CA PHE A 105 -14.17 2.31 -3.35
C PHE A 105 -15.56 2.30 -3.96
N ARG A 106 -16.61 1.95 -3.18
CA ARG A 106 -18.00 2.03 -3.64
C ARG A 106 -18.47 3.46 -3.87
N LYS A 107 -18.14 4.39 -2.96
CA LYS A 107 -18.55 5.80 -3.04
C LYS A 107 -18.00 6.50 -4.29
N TYR A 108 -16.79 6.14 -4.69
CA TYR A 108 -16.09 6.75 -5.83
C TYR A 108 -16.05 5.87 -7.09
N ASP A 109 -16.79 4.75 -7.10
CA ASP A 109 -16.89 3.83 -8.23
C ASP A 109 -15.51 3.38 -8.78
N ILE A 110 -14.71 2.74 -7.92
CA ILE A 110 -13.37 2.24 -8.24
C ILE A 110 -13.39 0.70 -8.37
N PRO A 111 -13.86 0.14 -9.51
CA PRO A 111 -14.13 -1.30 -9.63
C PRO A 111 -12.87 -2.18 -9.74
N ARG A 112 -11.69 -1.57 -9.97
CA ARG A 112 -10.41 -2.28 -10.05
C ARG A 112 -9.62 -2.27 -8.73
N ALA A 113 -10.24 -1.85 -7.64
CA ALA A 113 -9.66 -1.89 -6.31
C ALA A 113 -10.53 -2.73 -5.38
N GLU A 114 -9.92 -3.65 -4.63
CA GLU A 114 -10.56 -4.42 -3.58
C GLU A 114 -9.69 -4.54 -2.33
N ILE A 115 -10.32 -4.86 -1.20
CA ILE A 115 -9.60 -5.13 0.06
C ILE A 115 -10.09 -6.47 0.62
N ILE A 116 -9.15 -7.35 0.91
CA ILE A 116 -9.34 -8.60 1.63
C ILE A 116 -9.02 -8.35 3.10
N GLN A 117 -9.93 -8.79 3.98
CA GLN A 117 -9.68 -8.76 5.42
C GLN A 117 -9.03 -10.08 5.81
N ALA A 118 -7.70 -10.11 5.94
CA ALA A 118 -6.93 -11.32 6.23
C ALA A 118 -5.57 -10.98 6.85
N ASN A 119 -4.91 -11.97 7.45
CA ASN A 119 -3.48 -11.87 7.71
C ASN A 119 -2.72 -12.03 6.38
N ILE A 120 -1.58 -11.35 6.25
CA ILE A 120 -0.73 -11.48 5.07
C ILE A 120 -0.32 -12.94 4.84
N THR A 121 -0.13 -13.72 5.91
CA THR A 121 0.24 -15.14 5.85
C THR A 121 -0.84 -16.04 5.23
N ASP A 122 -2.07 -15.55 5.11
CA ASP A 122 -3.20 -16.27 4.53
C ASP A 122 -3.38 -15.96 3.02
N VAL A 123 -2.55 -15.07 2.46
CA VAL A 123 -2.61 -14.65 1.06
C VAL A 123 -1.61 -15.42 0.22
N ASN A 124 -2.06 -15.98 -0.91
CA ASN A 124 -1.18 -16.65 -1.87
C ASN A 124 -0.57 -15.64 -2.85
N PHE A 125 0.73 -15.39 -2.75
CA PHE A 125 1.42 -14.40 -3.59
C PHE A 125 1.41 -14.76 -5.09
N ARG A 126 1.22 -16.04 -5.44
CA ARG A 126 1.13 -16.48 -6.85
C ARG A 126 -0.11 -15.98 -7.58
N ASP A 127 -1.08 -15.45 -6.85
CA ASP A 127 -2.29 -14.85 -7.43
C ASP A 127 -2.05 -13.41 -7.92
N PHE A 128 -0.84 -12.88 -7.77
CA PHE A 128 -0.44 -11.52 -8.12
C PHE A 128 0.82 -11.48 -8.99
N ASP A 129 0.95 -10.40 -9.75
CA ASP A 129 2.03 -10.19 -10.70
C ASP A 129 3.08 -9.18 -10.18
N ALA A 130 2.64 -8.25 -9.31
CA ALA A 130 3.46 -7.20 -8.74
C ALA A 130 3.01 -6.83 -7.32
N PHE A 131 3.90 -6.22 -6.53
CA PHE A 131 3.69 -6.01 -5.10
C PHE A 131 4.06 -4.60 -4.66
N TYR A 132 3.22 -3.99 -3.82
CA TYR A 132 3.52 -2.77 -3.11
C TYR A 132 3.63 -3.05 -1.62
N ILE A 133 4.66 -2.49 -1.01
CA ILE A 133 4.97 -2.69 0.41
C ILE A 133 5.34 -1.32 0.99
N PHE A 134 4.50 -0.77 1.87
CA PHE A 134 4.78 0.49 2.56
C PHE A 134 4.96 0.23 4.05
N ASN A 135 6.17 0.52 4.54
CA ASN A 135 6.50 0.40 5.95
C ASN A 135 5.90 -0.86 6.62
N PRO A 136 6.23 -2.06 6.12
CA PRO A 136 5.56 -3.25 6.59
C PRO A 136 5.98 -3.49 8.05
N PHE A 137 5.00 -3.45 8.94
CA PHE A 137 5.11 -3.95 10.31
C PHE A 137 5.92 -3.10 11.31
N GLU A 138 6.45 -1.91 10.97
CA GLU A 138 7.18 -1.06 11.94
C GLU A 138 6.32 -0.66 13.15
N GLU A 139 4.98 -0.66 13.04
CA GLU A 139 4.10 -0.44 14.20
C GLU A 139 4.33 -1.48 15.31
N ASN A 140 4.80 -2.68 14.98
CA ASN A 140 5.12 -3.74 15.94
C ASN A 140 6.35 -3.42 16.80
N VAL A 141 7.23 -2.54 16.31
CA VAL A 141 8.52 -2.21 16.95
C VAL A 141 8.50 -0.76 17.49
N ILE A 142 7.67 0.11 16.91
CA ILE A 142 7.58 1.53 17.27
C ILE A 142 6.19 1.84 17.83
N GLU A 143 6.09 1.94 19.15
CA GLU A 143 4.82 2.20 19.86
C GLU A 143 4.11 3.49 19.40
N SER A 144 4.87 4.52 19.00
CA SER A 144 4.31 5.77 18.48
C SER A 144 3.66 5.63 17.09
N LEU A 145 3.89 4.51 16.39
CA LEU A 145 3.26 4.21 15.11
C LEU A 145 2.04 3.27 15.25
N ARG A 146 1.61 3.00 16.48
CA ARG A 146 0.46 2.14 16.74
C ARG A 146 -0.84 2.79 16.24
N ILE A 147 -1.51 2.12 15.30
CA ILE A 147 -2.81 2.57 14.78
C ILE A 147 -3.92 2.37 15.83
N ASP A 148 -3.93 1.21 16.49
CA ASP A 148 -4.91 0.84 17.52
C ASP A 148 -4.42 -0.34 18.38
N GLU A 149 -5.25 -0.79 19.32
CA GLU A 149 -4.95 -1.96 20.16
C GLU A 149 -5.28 -3.31 19.52
N ALA A 150 -5.77 -3.34 18.28
CA ALA A 150 -6.24 -4.58 17.64
C ALA A 150 -5.10 -5.50 17.19
N VAL A 151 -3.88 -4.97 17.06
CA VAL A 151 -2.67 -5.73 16.78
C VAL A 151 -1.77 -5.71 18.01
N THR A 152 -1.28 -6.88 18.40
CA THR A 152 -0.32 -7.01 19.51
C THR A 152 1.05 -6.60 19.01
N LEU A 153 1.66 -5.60 19.66
CA LEU A 153 3.02 -5.19 19.35
C LEU A 153 3.97 -6.27 19.86
N ASP A 154 4.65 -6.94 18.93
CA ASP A 154 5.58 -8.03 19.24
C ASP A 154 6.68 -8.06 18.18
N ASP A 155 7.92 -7.80 18.59
CA ASP A 155 9.10 -7.87 17.72
C ASP A 155 9.22 -9.25 17.03
N THR A 156 8.71 -10.31 17.65
CA THR A 156 8.70 -11.65 17.05
C THR A 156 7.71 -11.74 15.89
N LEU A 157 6.59 -11.01 15.94
CA LEU A 157 5.65 -10.90 14.82
C LEU A 157 6.23 -10.07 13.68
N TYR A 158 6.96 -8.98 13.98
CA TYR A 158 7.72 -8.23 12.97
C TYR A 158 8.66 -9.16 12.18
N LEU A 159 9.55 -9.87 12.90
CA LEU A 159 10.51 -10.78 12.26
C LEU A 159 9.82 -11.93 11.52
N ALA A 160 8.72 -12.47 12.06
CA ALA A 160 7.96 -13.54 11.42
C ALA A 160 7.34 -13.08 10.09
N TYR A 161 6.69 -11.92 10.06
CA TYR A 161 6.07 -11.40 8.84
C TYR A 161 7.11 -10.98 7.80
N THR A 162 8.17 -10.28 8.19
CA THR A 162 9.29 -9.92 7.30
C THR A 162 9.89 -11.17 6.65
N LYS A 163 10.17 -12.21 7.44
CA LYS A 163 10.69 -13.48 6.93
C LYS A 163 9.72 -14.21 6.00
N TRP A 164 8.43 -14.17 6.33
CA TRP A 164 7.39 -14.80 5.51
C TRP A 164 7.28 -14.11 4.15
N VAL A 165 7.20 -12.77 4.12
CA VAL A 165 7.14 -11.98 2.87
C VAL A 165 8.39 -12.21 2.03
N HIS A 166 9.58 -12.19 2.64
CA HIS A 166 10.83 -12.54 1.96
C HIS A 166 10.76 -13.93 1.32
N THR A 167 10.25 -14.92 2.03
CA THR A 167 10.14 -16.30 1.53
C THR A 167 9.19 -16.36 0.33
N GLU A 168 8.01 -15.75 0.40
CA GLU A 168 7.06 -15.75 -0.71
C GLU A 168 7.61 -15.03 -1.94
N LEU A 169 8.21 -13.85 -1.78
CA LEU A 169 8.88 -13.13 -2.88
C LEU A 169 10.01 -13.96 -3.51
N SER A 170 10.75 -14.73 -2.71
CA SER A 170 11.81 -15.62 -3.20
C SER A 170 11.29 -16.72 -4.12
N LEU A 171 10.02 -17.10 -4.02
CA LEU A 171 9.39 -18.17 -4.82
C LEU A 171 8.74 -17.69 -6.13
N LEU A 172 8.61 -16.37 -6.33
CA LEU A 172 7.95 -15.79 -7.50
C LEU A 172 8.81 -15.87 -8.78
N PRO A 173 8.22 -15.73 -9.98
CA PRO A 173 8.97 -15.80 -11.24
C PRO A 173 9.94 -14.63 -11.42
N GLU A 174 10.97 -14.82 -12.26
CA GLU A 174 11.84 -13.73 -12.72
C GLU A 174 11.01 -12.61 -13.35
N GLY A 175 11.47 -11.37 -13.17
CA GLY A 175 10.77 -10.18 -13.66
C GLY A 175 9.66 -9.68 -12.74
N THR A 176 9.30 -10.39 -11.67
CA THR A 176 8.37 -9.87 -10.65
C THR A 176 8.87 -8.53 -10.12
N ARG A 177 7.96 -7.56 -10.09
CA ARG A 177 8.23 -6.18 -9.65
C ARG A 177 7.68 -5.97 -8.24
N VAL A 178 8.48 -5.35 -7.39
CA VAL A 178 8.10 -4.96 -6.03
C VAL A 178 8.45 -3.49 -5.86
N VAL A 179 7.53 -2.68 -5.34
CA VAL A 179 7.84 -1.32 -4.92
C VAL A 179 7.75 -1.25 -3.42
N THR A 180 8.84 -0.84 -2.78
CA THR A 180 8.86 -0.54 -1.35
C THR A 180 8.84 0.96 -1.14
N TYR A 181 8.12 1.41 -0.13
CA TYR A 181 8.16 2.79 0.33
C TYR A 181 8.55 2.81 1.81
N TRP A 182 9.59 3.57 2.16
CA TRP A 182 10.17 3.61 3.51
C TRP A 182 10.61 2.21 4.04
N GLY A 183 11.27 2.15 5.20
CA GLY A 183 11.78 0.90 5.81
C GLY A 183 13.15 0.42 5.32
N ASP A 184 13.69 -0.62 5.94
CA ASP A 184 15.03 -1.17 5.67
C ASP A 184 15.09 -2.20 4.52
N CYS A 185 13.92 -2.62 4.01
CA CYS A 185 13.78 -3.62 2.94
C CYS A 185 14.35 -5.00 3.26
N GLU A 186 14.36 -5.41 4.53
CA GLU A 186 14.76 -6.76 4.95
C GLU A 186 13.88 -7.86 4.33
N GLU A 187 12.65 -7.51 3.96
CA GLU A 187 11.70 -8.38 3.27
C GLU A 187 12.07 -8.63 1.80
N ILE A 188 12.99 -7.87 1.21
CA ILE A 188 13.36 -7.98 -0.21
C ILE A 188 14.50 -8.98 -0.40
N PRO A 189 14.28 -10.10 -1.12
CA PRO A 189 15.31 -11.11 -1.31
C PRO A 189 16.48 -10.62 -2.16
N SER A 190 17.67 -11.17 -1.94
CA SER A 190 18.89 -10.80 -2.66
C SER A 190 18.86 -11.07 -4.18
N CYS A 191 17.87 -11.82 -4.66
CA CYS A 191 17.64 -12.04 -6.09
C CYS A 191 16.88 -10.87 -6.76
N TYR A 192 16.44 -9.86 -6.00
CA TYR A 192 15.90 -8.61 -6.53
C TYR A 192 16.99 -7.55 -6.64
N ARG A 193 16.90 -6.71 -7.69
CA ARG A 193 17.76 -5.54 -7.87
C ARG A 193 16.94 -4.27 -7.83
N CYS A 194 17.46 -3.24 -7.17
CA CYS A 194 16.85 -1.91 -7.20
C CYS A 194 17.16 -1.26 -8.55
N GLU A 195 16.14 -1.02 -9.36
CA GLU A 195 16.28 -0.48 -10.72
C GLU A 195 15.94 1.03 -10.76
N GLU A 196 14.99 1.50 -9.94
CA GLU A 196 14.61 2.92 -9.88
C GLU A 196 14.39 3.38 -8.43
N THR A 197 14.61 4.68 -8.18
CA THR A 197 14.31 5.31 -6.88
C THR A 197 13.69 6.69 -7.06
N ALA A 198 12.82 7.08 -6.13
CA ALA A 198 12.19 8.40 -6.07
C ALA A 198 12.04 8.84 -4.61
N PHE A 199 11.56 10.07 -4.39
CA PHE A 199 11.32 10.63 -3.05
C PHE A 199 12.55 10.53 -2.14
N LYS A 200 13.71 11.01 -2.63
CA LYS A 200 14.99 10.97 -1.91
C LYS A 200 15.42 9.55 -1.51
N GLY A 201 15.10 8.55 -2.36
CA GLY A 201 15.49 7.16 -2.16
C GLY A 201 14.53 6.34 -1.31
N GLN A 202 13.45 6.95 -0.81
CA GLN A 202 12.48 6.26 0.05
C GLN A 202 11.55 5.35 -0.74
N LEU A 203 11.21 5.73 -1.98
CA LEU A 203 10.46 4.87 -2.89
C LEU A 203 11.46 4.14 -3.78
N ARG A 204 11.43 2.81 -3.78
CA ARG A 204 12.37 1.95 -4.52
C ARG A 204 11.60 0.93 -5.34
N LEU A 205 11.95 0.81 -6.62
CA LEU A 205 11.49 -0.26 -7.49
C LEU A 205 12.53 -1.37 -7.51
N TRP A 206 12.09 -2.56 -7.17
CA TRP A 206 12.85 -3.80 -7.18
C TRP A 206 12.34 -4.72 -8.28
N VAL A 207 13.24 -5.31 -9.05
CA VAL A 207 12.90 -6.29 -10.10
C VAL A 207 13.65 -7.58 -9.83
N LYS A 208 12.92 -8.70 -9.82
CA LYS A 208 13.52 -10.01 -9.62
C LYS A 208 14.40 -10.37 -10.81
N GLY A 209 15.67 -10.62 -10.53
CA GLY A 209 16.63 -11.12 -11.51
C GLY A 209 16.56 -12.64 -11.69
N PRO A 210 17.31 -13.17 -12.65
CA PRO A 210 17.42 -14.60 -12.87
C PRO A 210 17.98 -15.28 -11.61
N ILE A 211 17.44 -16.45 -11.29
CA ILE A 211 17.98 -17.29 -10.21
C ILE A 211 19.34 -17.80 -10.68
N GLY A 212 20.42 -17.11 -10.29
CA GLY A 212 21.77 -17.65 -10.39
C GLY A 212 21.94 -18.85 -9.45
N PRO A 213 22.96 -19.71 -9.65
CA PRO A 213 23.27 -20.75 -8.67
C PRO A 213 23.48 -20.10 -7.30
N LEU A 214 22.91 -20.69 -6.25
CA LEU A 214 23.06 -20.26 -4.85
C LEU A 214 24.53 -19.95 -4.57
N GLN A 215 24.89 -18.66 -4.49
CA GLN A 215 26.19 -18.29 -3.97
C GLN A 215 26.16 -18.47 -2.45
N PRO A 216 27.19 -19.09 -1.85
CA PRO A 216 27.26 -19.22 -0.41
C PRO A 216 27.23 -17.82 0.20
N THR A 217 26.29 -17.62 1.14
CA THR A 217 26.12 -16.39 1.93
C THR A 217 27.47 -15.94 2.48
N GLN A 218 27.96 -14.79 2.01
CA GLN A 218 28.98 -14.07 2.76
C GLN A 218 28.31 -13.52 4.02
N ALA A 219 28.68 -14.08 5.18
CA ALA A 219 28.33 -13.51 6.46
C ALA A 219 28.90 -12.10 6.54
N GLN A 220 28.06 -11.09 6.32
CA GLN A 220 28.41 -9.72 6.67
C GLN A 220 28.27 -9.59 8.18
N SER A 221 29.40 -9.46 8.85
CA SER A 221 29.47 -9.02 10.24
C SER A 221 29.04 -7.55 10.31
N HIS A 222 27.75 -7.30 10.48
CA HIS A 222 27.26 -5.99 10.86
C HIS A 222 27.38 -5.84 12.38
N THR A 223 28.41 -5.13 12.80
CA THR A 223 28.43 -4.51 14.13
C THR A 223 27.28 -3.51 14.21
N LEU A 224 26.31 -3.80 15.08
CA LEU A 224 25.29 -2.87 15.57
C LEU A 224 25.99 -1.58 16.02
N THR A 225 25.98 -0.56 15.17
CA THR A 225 26.54 0.74 15.49
C THR A 225 25.44 1.78 15.29
N GLY A 226 24.89 2.23 16.41
CA GLY A 226 24.15 3.48 16.54
C GLY A 226 22.73 3.47 15.98
N ALA A 227 21.76 3.27 16.86
CA ALA A 227 20.43 3.82 16.66
C ALA A 227 20.59 5.33 16.39
N ARG A 228 20.41 5.75 15.14
CA ARG A 228 20.15 7.14 14.84
C ARG A 228 18.69 7.36 15.23
N GLU A 229 18.49 8.12 16.29
CA GLU A 229 17.17 8.65 16.63
C GLU A 229 16.55 9.27 15.37
N MET A 230 15.46 8.65 14.92
CA MET A 230 14.58 9.24 13.93
C MET A 230 13.88 10.42 14.61
N PRO A 231 13.92 11.64 14.05
CA PRO A 231 13.14 12.74 14.59
C PRO A 231 11.65 12.41 14.41
N LEU A 232 10.94 12.23 15.52
CA LEU A 232 9.48 12.11 15.53
C LEU A 232 8.87 13.33 14.82
N PRO A 233 7.85 13.18 13.96
CA PRO A 233 7.14 14.31 13.40
C PRO A 233 6.44 15.08 14.52
N HIS A 234 6.91 16.31 14.78
CA HIS A 234 6.25 17.23 15.71
C HIS A 234 4.96 17.77 15.07
N PRO A 235 3.83 17.84 15.78
CA PRO A 235 2.52 18.22 15.24
C PRO A 235 2.40 19.68 14.76
N HIS A 236 3.50 20.45 14.71
CA HIS A 236 3.51 21.88 14.36
C HIS A 236 4.65 22.30 13.42
N ASP A 237 5.45 21.40 12.84
CA ASP A 237 6.52 21.82 11.91
C ASP A 237 5.99 21.94 10.47
N HIS A 238 5.64 23.17 10.08
CA HIS A 238 5.18 23.52 8.73
C HIS A 238 6.28 23.49 7.64
N ARG A 239 7.39 22.78 7.87
CA ARG A 239 8.51 22.63 6.91
C ARG A 239 8.38 21.42 5.96
N TRP A 240 7.19 20.81 5.90
CA TRP A 240 6.89 19.64 5.05
C TRP A 240 5.98 19.95 3.85
N ILE A 241 5.85 21.22 3.47
CA ILE A 241 5.30 21.64 2.18
C ILE A 241 6.47 21.98 1.27
N GLY A 242 6.55 21.25 0.16
CA GLY A 242 7.72 21.19 -0.71
C GLY A 242 8.12 22.48 -1.40
N GLU A 243 9.40 22.52 -1.76
CA GLU A 243 9.87 23.01 -3.05
C GLU A 243 10.27 21.81 -3.92
#